data_AF-A0A946CFI9-F1
#
_entry.id   AF-A0A946CFI9-F1
#
_cell.length_a   1.000
_cell.length_b   1.000
_cell.length_c   1.000
_cell.angle_alpha   90.00
_cell.angle_beta   90.00
_cell.angle_gamma   90.00
#
_symmetry.space_group_name_H-M   'P 1'
#
loop_
_entity.id
_entity.type
_entity.pdbx_description
1 polymer ?
#
loop_
_entity_poly.entity_id
_entity_poly.type
_entity_poly.pdbx_seq_one_letter_code
_entity_poly.pdbx_strand_id
1 'polypeptide(L)'
;TLIVYTSNNADKQHTNGASWPFMTLGNFGGTMQEGHYHKIENDRPINSFYATLLEAAGSPVEHFNLGGGYAKYDTGKGSLKELLA
;
A
#
# COMPACT_ATOMS: atom_id res chain seq x y z
N THR A 1 13.30 5.23 -10.49
CA THR A 1 12.45 6.21 -9.78
C THR A 1 11.03 5.71 -9.72
N LEU A 2 10.30 6.08 -8.67
CA LEU A 2 8.87 5.83 -8.54
C LEU A 2 8.19 7.12 -8.07
N ILE A 3 7.11 7.51 -8.74
CA ILE A 3 6.22 8.59 -8.30
C ILE A 3 4.93 7.94 -7.84
N VAL A 4 4.43 8.33 -6.67
CA VAL A 4 3.17 7.85 -6.12
C VAL A 4 2.21 9.03 -6.00
N TYR A 5 1.04 8.91 -6.59
CA TYR A 5 -0.08 9.81 -6.37
C TYR A 5 -1.16 9.09 -5.59
N THR A 6 -1.57 9.65 -4.45
CA THR A 6 -2.59 9.07 -3.58
C THR A 6 -3.35 10.16 -2.84
N SER A 7 -4.56 9.84 -2.38
CA SER A 7 -5.36 10.73 -1.55
C SER A 7 -4.86 10.72 -0.11
N ASN A 8 -5.13 11.79 0.65
CA ASN A 8 -4.86 11.81 2.10
C ASN A 8 -5.93 11.08 2.92
N ASN A 9 -7.10 10.80 2.32
CA ASN A 9 -8.22 10.05 2.87
C ASN A 9 -8.96 9.38 1.70
N ALA A 10 -9.47 8.16 1.86
CA ALA A 10 -10.30 7.54 0.82
C ALA A 10 -11.60 8.34 0.57
N ASP A 11 -12.62 8.10 1.40
CA ASP A 11 -13.95 8.70 1.25
C ASP A 11 -14.33 9.62 2.43
N LYS A 12 -13.84 9.33 3.65
CA LYS A 12 -14.20 10.04 4.89
C LYS A 12 -12.98 10.32 5.78
N GLN A 13 -13.10 11.32 6.65
CA GLN A 13 -12.03 11.83 7.53
C GLN A 13 -11.55 10.85 8.62
N HIS A 14 -12.16 9.68 8.76
CA HIS A 14 -11.65 8.58 9.58
C HIS A 14 -11.77 7.28 8.80
N THR A 15 -10.75 6.43 8.88
CA THR A 15 -10.76 5.16 8.16
C THR A 15 -11.90 4.28 8.64
N ASN A 16 -12.64 3.73 7.69
CA ASN A 16 -13.59 2.64 7.87
C ASN A 16 -13.11 1.36 7.17
N GLY A 17 -11.85 1.32 6.73
CA GLY A 17 -11.29 0.22 5.93
C GLY A 17 -11.61 0.31 4.43
N ALA A 18 -12.25 1.38 3.93
CA ALA A 18 -12.52 1.52 2.50
C ALA A 18 -11.24 1.50 1.65
N SER A 19 -11.34 1.04 0.40
CA SER A 19 -10.24 1.03 -0.57
C SER A 19 -9.67 2.43 -0.82
N TRP A 20 -8.34 2.53 -0.88
CA TRP A 20 -7.63 3.75 -1.28
C TRP A 20 -7.10 3.57 -2.70
N PRO A 21 -7.51 4.42 -3.64
CA PRO A 21 -6.86 4.45 -4.94
C PRO A 21 -5.48 5.10 -4.83
N PHE A 22 -4.51 4.55 -5.54
CA PHE A 22 -3.25 5.22 -5.84
C PHE A 22 -2.81 4.92 -7.25
N MET A 23 -1.97 5.81 -7.75
CA MET A 23 -1.33 5.70 -9.04
C MET A 23 0.17 5.70 -8.83
N THR A 24 0.85 4.81 -9.52
CA THR A 24 2.31 4.77 -9.59
C THR A 24 2.76 5.29 -10.96
N LEU A 25 4.00 5.75 -11.04
CA LEU A 25 4.67 6.02 -12.32
C LEU A 25 6.16 5.69 -12.16
N GLY A 26 6.67 4.83 -13.05
CA GLY A 26 7.99 4.21 -12.92
C GLY A 26 7.95 2.91 -12.10
N ASN A 27 9.13 2.31 -11.89
CA ASN A 27 9.26 0.94 -11.38
C ASN A 27 10.28 0.80 -10.24
N PHE A 28 10.65 1.91 -9.61
CA PHE A 28 11.63 1.97 -8.52
C PHE A 28 12.98 1.25 -8.81
N GLY A 29 13.46 1.31 -10.06
CA GLY A 29 14.72 0.63 -10.40
C GLY A 29 14.54 -0.88 -10.65
N GLY A 30 13.31 -1.30 -10.94
CA GLY A 30 12.95 -2.67 -11.29
C GLY A 30 12.49 -3.52 -10.10
N THR A 31 12.39 -2.96 -8.88
CA THR A 31 11.91 -3.69 -7.70
C THR A 31 10.39 -3.69 -7.56
N MET A 32 9.71 -2.82 -8.31
CA MET A 32 8.25 -2.79 -8.40
C MET A 32 7.80 -2.96 -9.84
N GLN A 33 6.62 -3.54 -10.01
CA GLN A 33 5.97 -3.58 -11.32
C GLN A 33 5.68 -2.14 -11.79
N GLU A 34 5.88 -1.88 -13.07
CA GLU A 34 5.46 -0.63 -13.67
C GLU A 34 3.93 -0.61 -13.77
N GLY A 35 3.30 0.40 -13.18
CA GLY A 35 1.84 0.52 -13.12
C GLY A 35 1.43 1.98 -13.18
N HIS A 36 0.15 2.22 -13.53
CA HIS A 36 -0.46 3.56 -13.59
C HIS A 36 -1.61 3.73 -12.61
N TYR A 37 -2.42 2.70 -12.34
CA TYR A 37 -3.54 2.78 -11.42
C TYR A 37 -3.70 1.47 -10.66
N HIS A 38 -3.74 1.55 -9.34
CA HIS A 38 -3.96 0.43 -8.45
C HIS A 38 -5.13 0.73 -7.52
N LYS A 39 -6.06 -0.21 -7.48
CA LYS A 39 -7.11 -0.27 -6.48
C LYS A 39 -6.78 -1.44 -5.57
N ILE A 40 -6.42 -1.17 -4.32
CA ILE A 40 -6.28 -2.25 -3.35
C ILE A 40 -7.68 -2.72 -2.95
N GLU A 41 -7.93 -4.00 -3.19
CA GLU A 41 -9.15 -4.70 -2.82
C GLU A 41 -8.90 -5.63 -1.62
N ASN A 42 -9.96 -6.23 -1.08
CA ASN A 42 -9.91 -7.25 -0.03
C ASN A 42 -9.36 -6.78 1.33
N ASP A 43 -9.76 -5.58 1.79
CA ASP A 43 -9.40 -5.08 3.12
C ASP A 43 -7.89 -5.09 3.38
N ARG A 44 -7.10 -4.73 2.36
CA ARG A 44 -5.69 -4.41 2.52
C ARG A 44 -5.56 -2.88 2.55
N PRO A 45 -5.13 -2.27 3.67
CA PRO A 45 -5.09 -0.83 3.81
C PRO A 45 -3.92 -0.22 3.03
N ILE A 46 -3.91 1.12 2.89
CA ILE A 46 -2.74 1.86 2.37
C ILE A 46 -1.45 1.53 3.14
N ASN A 47 -1.55 1.09 4.39
CA ASN A 47 -0.44 0.59 5.19
C ASN A 47 0.28 -0.60 4.54
N SER A 48 -0.46 -1.52 3.91
CA SER A 48 0.13 -2.63 3.14
C SER A 48 0.91 -2.13 1.92
N PHE A 49 0.47 -1.02 1.29
CA PHE A 49 1.24 -0.38 0.22
C PHE A 49 2.54 0.25 0.74
N TYR A 50 2.52 0.91 1.89
CA TYR A 50 3.75 1.38 2.53
C TYR A 50 4.70 0.23 2.89
N ALA A 51 4.19 -0.90 3.35
CA ALA A 51 5.00 -2.11 3.56
C ALA A 51 5.62 -2.61 2.24
N THR A 52 4.89 -2.54 1.11
CA THR A 52 5.44 -2.80 -0.24
C THR A 52 6.58 -1.87 -0.60
N LEU A 53 6.42 -0.56 -0.39
CA LEU A 53 7.47 0.42 -0.69
C LEU A 53 8.74 0.18 0.13
N LEU A 54 8.56 -0.18 1.41
CA LEU A 54 9.67 -0.53 2.30
C LEU A 54 10.38 -1.82 1.88
N GLU A 55 9.62 -2.83 1.44
CA GLU A 55 10.21 -4.05 0.87
C GLU A 55 10.98 -3.76 -0.43
N ALA A 56 10.39 -2.97 -1.34
CA ALA A 56 11.04 -2.55 -2.58
C ALA A 56 12.32 -1.71 -2.34
N ALA A 57 12.41 -1.03 -1.20
CA ALA A 57 13.59 -0.30 -0.75
C ALA A 57 14.60 -1.15 0.05
N GLY A 58 14.34 -2.45 0.26
CA GLY A 58 15.23 -3.37 0.97
C GLY A 58 15.08 -3.38 2.50
N SER A 59 13.97 -2.85 3.03
CA SER A 59 13.69 -2.79 4.47
C SER A 59 12.29 -3.36 4.81
N PRO A 60 12.03 -4.66 4.58
CA PRO A 60 10.70 -5.24 4.74
C PRO A 60 10.21 -5.16 6.19
N VAL A 61 8.90 -4.95 6.36
CA VAL A 61 8.20 -4.92 7.65
C VAL A 61 6.94 -5.76 7.59
N GLU A 62 6.56 -6.38 8.70
CA GLU A 62 5.28 -7.11 8.78
C GLU A 62 4.08 -6.16 8.80
N HIS A 63 4.24 -4.98 9.38
CA HIS A 63 3.17 -3.98 9.50
C HIS A 63 3.77 -2.58 9.41
N PHE A 64 3.03 -1.66 8.80
CA PHE A 64 3.35 -0.24 8.79
C PHE A 64 2.20 0.51 9.47
N ASN A 65 2.47 1.29 10.53
CA ASN A 65 1.48 2.15 11.20
C ASN A 65 0.11 1.50 11.48
N LEU A 66 0.08 0.18 11.75
CA LEU A 66 -1.14 -0.58 12.01
C LEU A 66 -1.10 -1.08 13.45
N GLY A 67 -2.06 -0.66 14.27
CA GLY A 67 -2.12 -1.03 15.68
C GLY A 67 -3.49 -0.75 16.31
N GLY A 68 -3.69 -1.28 17.51
CA GLY A 68 -4.93 -1.11 18.27
C GLY A 68 -6.17 -1.59 17.51
N GLY A 69 -7.28 -0.86 17.64
CA GLY A 69 -8.57 -1.22 17.04
C GLY A 69 -8.62 -1.19 15.51
N TYR A 70 -7.55 -0.75 14.83
CA TYR A 70 -7.48 -0.69 13.35
C TYR A 70 -6.94 -1.96 12.72
N ALA A 71 -6.33 -2.87 13.50
CA ALA A 71 -5.80 -4.14 12.99
C ALA A 71 -6.87 -5.01 12.30
N LYS A 72 -8.14 -4.82 12.66
CA LYS A 72 -9.30 -5.50 12.04
C LYS A 72 -9.51 -5.15 10.56
N TYR A 73 -8.89 -4.08 10.05
CA TYR A 73 -9.01 -3.63 8.66
C TYR A 73 -7.85 -4.08 7.78
N ASP A 74 -6.92 -4.89 8.30
CA ASP A 74 -5.90 -5.55 7.48
C ASP A 74 -6.10 -7.06 7.59
N THR A 75 -6.55 -7.68 6.51
CA THR A 75 -6.73 -9.13 6.44
C THR A 75 -5.41 -9.86 6.17
N GLY A 76 -4.33 -9.13 5.86
CA GLY A 76 -3.01 -9.68 5.54
C GLY A 76 -1.90 -9.14 6.45
N LYS A 77 -0.67 -9.52 6.10
CA LYS A 77 0.56 -8.97 6.69
C LYS A 77 1.55 -8.62 5.58
N GLY A 78 2.34 -7.58 5.83
CA GLY A 78 3.43 -7.15 4.98
C GLY A 78 2.98 -6.57 3.64
N SER A 79 3.84 -6.73 2.63
CA SER A 79 3.67 -6.15 1.30
C SER A 79 2.49 -6.73 0.52
N LEU A 80 2.07 -5.97 -0.48
CA LEU A 80 1.28 -6.42 -1.63
C LEU A 80 2.24 -7.03 -2.65
N LYS A 81 2.36 -8.37 -2.64
CA LYS A 81 3.32 -9.10 -3.47
C LYS A 81 3.05 -8.93 -4.96
N GLU A 82 1.80 -8.71 -5.32
CA GLU A 82 1.35 -8.43 -6.68
C GLU A 82 1.91 -7.11 -7.25
N LEU A 83 2.49 -6.24 -6.44
CA LEU A 83 3.10 -4.97 -6.89
C LEU A 83 4.63 -5.03 -6.96
N LEU A 84 5.23 -6.12 -6.50
CA LEU A 84 6.68 -6.37 -6.58
C LEU A 84 7.02 -7.12 -7.88
N ALA A 85 8.25 -6.96 -8.34
CA ALA A 85 8.80 -7.61 -9.54
C ALA A 85 9.54 -8.91 -9.22
#